data_AF-A0A7X8IC20-F1
#
_entry.id   AF-A0A7X8IC20-F1
#
_cell.length_a   1.000
_cell.length_b   1.000
_cell.length_c   1.000
_cell.angle_alpha   90.00
_cell.angle_beta   90.00
_cell.angle_gamma   90.00
#
_symmetry.space_group_name_H-M   'P 1'
#
loop_
_entity.id
_entity.type
_entity.pdbx_description
1 polymer ?
#
loop_
_entity_poly.entity_id
_entity_poly.type
_entity_poly.pdbx_seq_one_letter_code
_entity_poly.pdbx_strand_id
1 'polypeptide(L)'
;MLEGWLAILSVIGVVSFGVYYNSWLQRTRGCSALTFWRVIGGVADLLLWLAVLDVGSAVHGVILFLIAGGIFLLLFLENYRDSKSLLHGFLMTLWLILIGGAITWVLIALSNRSKKH
;
A
#
# COMPACT_ATOMS: atom_id res chain seq x y z
N MET A 1 8.18 -24.45 3.34
CA MET A 1 6.98 -24.45 4.21
C MET A 1 6.98 -23.29 5.21
N LEU A 2 8.08 -23.06 5.95
CA LEU A 2 8.18 -21.98 6.94
C LEU A 2 7.97 -20.57 6.35
N GLU A 3 8.57 -20.28 5.19
CA GLU A 3 8.44 -18.99 4.50
C GLU A 3 6.99 -18.66 4.10
N GLY A 4 6.22 -19.68 3.69
CA GLY A 4 4.80 -19.51 3.35
C GLY A 4 3.95 -19.16 4.56
N TRP A 5 4.22 -19.78 5.71
CA TRP A 5 3.53 -19.47 6.97
C TRP A 5 3.92 -18.08 7.50
N LEU A 6 5.19 -17.70 7.39
CA LEU A 6 5.65 -16.36 7.74
C LEU A 6 4.97 -15.29 6.88
N ALA A 7 4.85 -15.52 5.57
CA ALA A 7 4.13 -14.60 4.68
C ALA A 7 2.65 -14.44 5.08
N ILE A 8 1.96 -15.54 5.40
CA ILE A 8 0.57 -15.52 5.87
C ILE A 8 0.43 -14.75 7.19
N LEU A 9 1.29 -15.03 8.17
CA LEU A 9 1.28 -14.31 9.46
C LEU A 9 1.58 -12.82 9.29
N SER A 10 2.46 -12.47 8.35
CA SER A 10 2.78 -11.08 8.00
C SER A 10 1.56 -10.37 7.43
N VAL A 11 0.85 -11.00 6.50
CA VAL A 11 -0.40 -10.46 5.93
C VAL A 11 -1.46 -10.29 7.01
N ILE A 12 -1.65 -11.28 7.89
CA ILE A 12 -2.60 -11.18 9.01
C ILE A 12 -2.23 -10.01 9.92
N GLY A 13 -0.95 -9.84 10.25
CA GLY A 13 -0.47 -8.73 11.07
C GLY A 13 -0.74 -7.37 10.44
N VAL A 14 -0.41 -7.20 9.15
CA VAL A 14 -0.67 -5.96 8.39
C VAL A 14 -2.16 -5.65 8.29
N VAL A 15 -2.99 -6.64 7.97
CA VAL A 15 -4.44 -6.42 7.88
C VAL A 15 -5.01 -6.08 9.25
N SER A 16 -4.62 -6.82 10.31
CA SER A 16 -5.13 -6.61 11.67
C SER A 16 -4.74 -5.25 12.22
N PHE A 17 -3.47 -4.84 12.07
CA PHE A 17 -3.03 -3.51 12.48
C PHE A 17 -3.77 -2.43 11.68
N GLY A 18 -4.01 -2.63 10.39
CA GLY A 18 -4.76 -1.66 9.58
C GLY A 18 -6.19 -1.45 10.01
N VAL A 19 -6.90 -2.53 10.25
CA VAL A 19 -8.28 -2.47 10.75
C VAL A 19 -8.32 -1.78 12.11
N TYR A 20 -7.40 -2.14 13.02
CA TYR A 20 -7.30 -1.52 14.34
C TYR A 20 -6.97 -0.02 14.26
N TYR A 21 -5.91 0.33 13.53
CA TYR A 21 -5.42 1.70 13.39
C TYR A 21 -6.44 2.59 12.68
N ASN A 22 -7.10 2.10 11.62
CA ASN A 22 -8.16 2.84 10.95
C ASN A 22 -9.38 3.06 11.87
N SER A 23 -9.75 2.05 12.66
CA SER A 23 -10.82 2.19 13.65
C SER A 23 -10.47 3.22 14.72
N TRP A 24 -9.21 3.26 15.16
CA TRP A 24 -8.72 4.26 16.10
C TRP A 24 -8.70 5.67 15.49
N LEU A 25 -8.25 5.82 14.23
CA LEU A 25 -8.27 7.08 13.49
C LEU A 25 -9.70 7.63 13.35
N GLN A 26 -10.65 6.75 13.03
CA GLN A 26 -12.04 7.15 12.88
C GLN A 26 -12.65 7.63 14.20
N ARG A 27 -12.33 6.96 15.33
CA ARG A 27 -12.81 7.36 16.66
C ARG A 27 -12.17 8.63 17.19
N THR A 28 -10.88 8.83 16.94
CA THR A 28 -10.10 9.93 17.56
C THR A 28 -10.00 11.18 16.69
N ARG A 29 -10.03 11.03 15.36
CA ARG A 29 -9.82 12.12 14.40
C ARG A 29 -10.93 12.25 13.36
N GLY A 30 -11.90 11.34 13.34
CA GLY A 30 -13.00 11.38 12.37
C GLY A 30 -12.56 11.13 10.92
N CYS A 31 -11.35 10.62 10.70
CA CYS A 31 -10.81 10.34 9.38
C CYS A 31 -10.54 8.85 9.15
N SER A 32 -10.46 8.45 7.87
CA SER A 32 -10.25 7.05 7.47
C SER A 32 -9.27 6.98 6.31
N ALA A 33 -8.24 6.14 6.45
CA ALA A 33 -7.30 5.86 5.37
C ALA A 33 -7.91 4.91 4.34
N LEU A 34 -8.88 4.08 4.74
CA LEU A 34 -9.43 2.98 3.95
C LEU A 34 -10.58 3.40 3.02
N THR A 35 -10.58 4.62 2.51
CA THR A 35 -11.57 5.01 1.50
C THR A 35 -11.22 4.36 0.15
N PHE A 36 -12.24 4.04 -0.65
CA PHE A 36 -12.07 3.32 -1.90
C PHE A 36 -11.00 3.94 -2.83
N TRP A 37 -11.06 5.25 -3.02
CA TRP A 37 -10.09 5.99 -3.86
C TRP A 37 -8.67 5.98 -3.30
N ARG A 38 -8.50 6.03 -1.97
CA ARG A 38 -7.19 5.96 -1.33
C ARG A 38 -6.56 4.58 -1.48
N VAL A 39 -7.35 3.53 -1.36
CA VAL A 39 -6.89 2.14 -1.55
C VAL A 39 -6.45 1.92 -3.00
N ILE A 40 -7.23 2.38 -3.98
CA ILE A 40 -6.83 2.32 -5.40
C ILE A 40 -5.53 3.09 -5.62
N GLY A 41 -5.42 4.30 -5.07
CA GLY A 41 -4.21 5.11 -5.16
C GLY A 41 -2.98 4.40 -4.59
N GLY A 42 -3.10 3.77 -3.42
CA GLY A 42 -2.01 3.00 -2.81
C GLY A 42 -1.61 1.75 -3.59
N VAL A 43 -2.57 1.04 -4.18
CA VAL A 43 -2.29 -0.10 -5.08
C VAL A 43 -1.54 0.37 -6.32
N ALA A 44 -2.00 1.45 -6.95
CA ALA A 44 -1.36 2.02 -8.14
C ALA A 44 0.07 2.52 -7.83
N ASP A 45 0.24 3.21 -6.70
CA ASP A 45 1.55 3.69 -6.22
C ASP A 45 2.52 2.52 -6.01
N LEU A 46 2.08 1.46 -5.34
CA LEU A 46 2.90 0.25 -5.18
C LEU A 46 3.30 -0.36 -6.52
N LEU A 47 2.38 -0.51 -7.46
CA LEU A 47 2.69 -1.08 -8.77
C LEU A 47 3.74 -0.25 -9.51
N LEU A 48 3.69 1.07 -9.40
CA LEU A 48 4.72 1.94 -9.94
C LEU A 48 6.07 1.75 -9.24
N TRP A 49 6.08 1.64 -7.90
CA TRP A 49 7.30 1.32 -7.16
C TRP A 49 7.91 -0.03 -7.57
N LEU A 50 7.08 -1.05 -7.80
CA LEU A 50 7.54 -2.34 -8.30
C LEU A 50 8.07 -2.22 -9.74
N ALA A 51 7.42 -1.43 -10.60
CA ALA A 51 7.90 -1.19 -11.97
C ALA A 51 9.24 -0.44 -12.01
N VAL A 52 9.51 0.45 -11.04
CA VAL A 52 10.83 1.09 -10.88
C VAL A 52 11.93 0.05 -10.62
N LEU A 53 11.63 -1.03 -9.88
CA LEU A 53 12.62 -2.06 -9.57
C LEU A 53 12.90 -3.01 -10.74
N ASP A 54 11.96 -3.15 -11.68
CA ASP A 54 12.04 -4.09 -12.80
C ASP A 54 12.52 -3.45 -14.12
N VAL A 55 12.68 -2.13 -14.15
CA VAL A 55 13.05 -1.42 -15.38
C VAL A 55 14.56 -1.46 -15.65
N GLY A 56 14.95 -2.09 -16.76
CA GLY A 56 16.35 -2.20 -17.17
C GLY A 56 17.01 -0.92 -17.70
N SER A 57 16.25 0.17 -17.83
CA SER A 57 16.73 1.47 -18.34
C SER A 57 16.75 2.52 -17.23
N ALA A 58 17.93 3.07 -16.95
CA ALA A 58 18.10 4.10 -15.91
C ALA A 58 17.20 5.34 -16.12
N VAL A 59 17.05 5.78 -17.37
CA VAL A 59 16.20 6.95 -17.71
C VAL A 59 14.73 6.66 -17.40
N HIS A 60 14.22 5.50 -17.81
CA HIS A 60 12.84 5.10 -17.53
C HIS A 60 12.63 4.87 -16.02
N GLY A 61 13.62 4.34 -15.32
CA GLY A 61 13.60 4.20 -13.86
C GLY A 61 13.48 5.52 -13.13
N VAL A 62 14.24 6.55 -13.53
CA VAL A 62 14.10 7.89 -12.95
C VAL A 62 12.71 8.48 -13.22
N ILE A 63 12.17 8.33 -14.42
CA ILE A 63 10.83 8.82 -14.75
C ILE A 63 9.77 8.12 -13.89
N LEU A 64 9.80 6.79 -13.81
CA LEU A 64 8.87 6.01 -13.00
C LEU A 64 9.01 6.35 -11.51
N PHE A 65 10.23 6.57 -11.02
CA PHE A 65 10.49 6.98 -9.64
C PHE A 65 9.87 8.34 -9.33
N LEU A 66 10.00 9.31 -10.24
CA LEU A 66 9.38 10.63 -10.06
C LEU A 66 7.86 10.56 -10.06
N ILE A 67 7.27 9.71 -10.91
CA ILE A 67 5.82 9.50 -10.94
C ILE A 67 5.35 8.82 -9.65
N ALA A 68 6.00 7.74 -9.23
CA ALA A 68 5.70 7.03 -7.98
C ALA A 68 5.84 7.97 -6.77
N GLY A 69 6.97 8.68 -6.66
CA GLY A 69 7.20 9.68 -5.61
C GLY A 69 6.15 10.80 -5.62
N GLY A 70 5.72 11.23 -6.80
CA GLY A 70 4.65 12.22 -6.96
C GLY A 70 3.30 11.73 -6.43
N ILE A 71 2.89 10.51 -6.77
CA ILE A 71 1.64 9.90 -6.29
C ILE A 71 1.71 9.67 -4.78
N PHE A 72 2.83 9.14 -4.29
CA PHE A 72 3.09 9.00 -2.86
C PHE A 72 2.92 10.34 -2.11
N LEU A 73 3.53 11.41 -2.61
CA LEU A 73 3.43 12.74 -2.03
C LEU A 73 2.00 13.29 -2.05
N LEU A 74 1.25 13.06 -3.14
CA LEU A 74 -0.15 13.46 -3.23
C LEU A 74 -1.03 12.71 -2.21
N LEU A 75 -0.86 11.38 -2.11
CA LEU A 75 -1.55 10.57 -1.10
C LEU A 75 -1.19 11.00 0.32
N PHE A 76 0.10 11.28 0.56
CA PHE A 76 0.59 11.80 1.83
C PHE A 76 -0.03 13.15 2.17
N LEU A 77 -0.08 14.08 1.22
CA LEU A 77 -0.66 15.40 1.44
C LEU A 77 -2.15 15.29 1.76
N GLU A 78 -2.88 14.45 1.05
CA GLU A 78 -4.31 14.23 1.31
C GLU A 78 -4.54 13.61 2.69
N ASN A 79 -3.74 12.61 3.07
CA ASN A 79 -3.79 11.99 4.40
C ASN A 79 -3.34 12.97 5.51
N TYR A 80 -2.39 13.86 5.21
CA TYR A 80 -1.96 14.91 6.12
C TYR A 80 -3.05 15.96 6.35
N ARG A 81 -3.74 16.39 5.29
CA ARG A 81 -4.85 17.35 5.40
C ARG A 81 -5.99 16.81 6.26
N ASP A 82 -6.31 15.53 6.11
CA ASP A 82 -7.33 14.86 6.92
C ASP A 82 -6.88 14.66 8.37
N SER A 83 -5.70 14.09 8.58
CA SER A 83 -5.24 13.76 9.93
C SER A 83 -4.72 14.98 10.70
N LYS A 84 -4.37 16.07 10.01
CA LYS A 84 -3.67 17.26 10.53
C LYS A 84 -2.39 16.92 11.31
N SER A 85 -1.72 15.82 10.95
CA SER A 85 -0.50 15.36 11.60
C SER A 85 0.41 14.67 10.61
N LEU A 86 1.67 15.10 10.55
CA LEU A 86 2.68 14.52 9.67
C LEU A 86 2.85 13.02 9.90
N LEU A 87 2.96 12.60 11.17
CA LEU A 87 3.14 11.19 11.54
C LEU A 87 1.94 10.34 11.10
N HIS A 88 0.72 10.82 11.32
CA HIS A 88 -0.48 10.05 10.96
C HIS A 88 -0.70 10.03 9.46
N GLY A 89 -0.47 11.15 8.77
CA GLY A 89 -0.49 11.20 7.30
C GLY A 89 0.50 10.23 6.66
N PHE A 90 1.71 10.13 7.23
CA PHE A 90 2.72 9.19 6.79
C PHE A 90 2.29 7.75 7.04
N LEU A 91 1.86 7.43 8.26
CA LEU A 91 1.37 6.10 8.62
C LEU A 91 0.20 5.67 7.74
N MET A 92 -0.78 6.54 7.49
CA MET A 92 -1.91 6.26 6.60
C MET A 92 -1.45 5.93 5.18
N THR A 93 -0.48 6.69 4.65
CA THR A 93 0.05 6.50 3.29
C THR A 93 0.86 5.22 3.17
N LEU A 94 1.74 4.96 4.13
CA LEU A 94 2.49 3.71 4.23
C LEU A 94 1.55 2.51 4.30
N TRP A 95 0.44 2.66 5.03
CA TRP A 95 -0.55 1.60 5.17
C TRP A 95 -1.25 1.24 3.87
N LEU A 96 -1.53 2.25 3.04
CA LEU A 96 -2.13 2.04 1.72
C LEU A 96 -1.23 1.22 0.80
N ILE A 97 0.09 1.44 0.84
CA ILE A 97 1.08 0.66 0.08
C ILE A 97 1.12 -0.79 0.57
N LEU A 98 1.13 -0.99 1.89
CA LEU A 98 1.18 -2.33 2.49
C LEU A 98 -0.10 -3.14 2.17
N ILE A 99 -1.26 -2.52 2.21
CA ILE A 99 -2.52 -3.14 1.78
C ILE A 99 -2.48 -3.45 0.29
N GLY A 100 -1.98 -2.53 -0.54
CA GLY A 100 -1.77 -2.79 -1.96
C GLY A 100 -0.88 -4.00 -2.21
N GLY A 101 0.14 -4.20 -1.37
CA GLY A 101 1.06 -5.33 -1.43
C GLY A 101 0.36 -6.63 -1.08
N ALA A 102 -0.41 -6.63 0.01
CA ALA A 102 -1.20 -7.79 0.41
C ALA A 102 -2.21 -8.19 -0.69
N ILE A 103 -2.93 -7.22 -1.28
CA ILE A 103 -3.89 -7.46 -2.37
C ILE A 103 -3.18 -8.05 -3.59
N THR A 104 -2.09 -7.42 -4.03
CA THR A 104 -1.32 -7.86 -5.21
C THR A 104 -0.78 -9.28 -5.00
N TRP A 105 -0.25 -9.57 -3.81
CA TRP A 105 0.23 -10.90 -3.46
C TRP A 105 -0.87 -11.97 -3.50
N VAL A 106 -2.04 -11.68 -2.91
CA VAL A 106 -3.20 -12.59 -2.97
C VAL A 106 -3.63 -12.85 -4.41
N LEU A 107 -3.69 -11.82 -5.27
CA LEU A 107 -4.04 -11.96 -6.68
C LEU A 107 -3.04 -12.84 -7.43
N ILE A 108 -1.74 -12.65 -7.21
CA ILE A 108 -0.68 -13.49 -7.80
C ILE A 108 -0.81 -14.94 -7.32
N ALA A 109 -1.04 -15.15 -6.02
CA ALA A 109 -1.19 -16.48 -5.44
C ALA A 109 -2.42 -17.22 -6.00
N LEU A 110 -3.54 -16.51 -6.20
CA LEU A 110 -4.74 -17.05 -6.84
C LEU A 110 -4.51 -17.39 -8.32
N SER A 111 -3.87 -16.48 -9.07
CA SER A 111 -3.54 -16.69 -10.49
C SER A 111 -2.63 -17.90 -10.70
N ASN A 112 -1.61 -18.07 -9.84
CA ASN A 112 -0.69 -19.20 -9.89
C ASN A 112 -1.35 -20.53 -9.50
N ARG A 113 -2.39 -20.52 -8.66
CA ARG A 113 -3.21 -21.73 -8.40
C ARG A 113 -4.08 -22.09 -9.60
N SER A 114 -4.68 -21.11 -10.26
CA SER A 114 -5.48 -21.32 -11.47
C SER A 114 -4.66 -21.96 -12.60
N LYS A 115 -3.41 -21.50 -12.82
CA LYS A 115 -2.51 -22.07 -13.85
C LYS A 115 -2.01 -23.49 -13.58
N LYS A 116 -2.15 -24.01 -12.35
CA LYS A 116 -1.73 -25.36 -11.96
C LYS A 116 -2.86 -26.39 -12.05
N HIS A 117 -4.09 -25.95 -12.31
CA HIS A 117 -5.27 -26.78 -12.51
C HIS A 117 -5.61 -26.85 -14.00
#